data_AF-A0A8X6SVB7-F1
#
_entry.id   AF-A0A8X6SVB7-F1
#
_cell.length_a   1.000
_cell.length_b   1.000
_cell.length_c   1.000
_cell.angle_alpha   90.00
_cell.angle_beta   90.00
_cell.angle_gamma   90.00
#
_symmetry.space_group_name_H-M   'P 1'
#
loop_
_entity.id
_entity.type
_entity.pdbx_description
1 polymer ?
#
loop_
_entity_poly.entity_id
_entity_poly.type
_entity_poly.pdbx_seq_one_letter_code
_entity_poly.pdbx_strand_id
1 'polypeptide(L)'
;MLIVRDLRPPADPLFRRPPDAPLAPRDYIKKLLARREEMHHLASERIGMASEKMKTRCDARASLHDFYEGDKVCLWNPKRHKGLSPKLQTNWEGSNTVLKRLNEVVVWIQKSLENRT
;
A
#
# COMPACT_ATOMS: atom_id res chain seq x y z
N MET A 1 -3.50 46.09 18.66
CA MET A 1 -3.52 44.62 18.49
C MET A 1 -4.78 44.08 19.13
N LEU A 2 -5.67 43.45 18.36
CA LEU A 2 -6.87 42.76 18.86
C LEU A 2 -6.54 41.28 19.01
N ILE A 3 -6.55 40.78 20.24
CA ILE A 3 -6.37 39.36 20.56
C ILE A 3 -7.75 38.71 20.43
N VAL A 4 -7.93 37.88 19.40
CA VAL A 4 -9.16 37.14 19.15
C VAL A 4 -9.28 36.03 20.20
N ARG A 5 -10.37 36.04 20.97
CA ARG A 5 -10.72 34.96 21.90
C ARG A 5 -11.18 33.73 21.12
N ASP A 6 -10.67 32.57 21.53
CA ASP A 6 -10.93 31.21 21.04
C ASP A 6 -12.05 31.05 20.01
N LEU A 7 -11.63 30.77 18.77
CA LEU A 7 -12.53 30.34 17.70
C LEU A 7 -13.05 28.93 18.04
N ARG A 8 -14.26 28.82 18.60
CA ARG A 8 -14.94 27.52 18.73
C ARG A 8 -15.28 27.02 17.32
N PRO A 9 -14.73 25.87 16.86
CA PRO A 9 -15.07 25.34 15.55
C PRO A 9 -16.57 25.04 15.48
N PRO A 10 -17.23 25.25 14.33
CA PRO A 10 -18.61 24.83 14.16
C PRO A 10 -18.70 23.32 14.42
N ALA A 11 -19.62 22.91 15.29
CA ALA A 11 -19.89 21.49 15.48
C ALA A 11 -20.37 20.90 14.14
N ASP A 12 -19.61 19.94 13.62
CA ASP A 12 -19.92 19.28 12.36
C ASP A 12 -21.30 18.58 12.46
N PRO A 13 -22.29 18.91 11.60
CA PRO A 13 -23.62 18.30 11.63
C PRO A 13 -23.59 16.78 11.36
N LEU A 14 -22.48 16.24 10.86
CA LEU A 14 -22.30 14.79 10.71
C LEU A 14 -22.23 14.05 12.05
N PHE A 15 -21.83 14.73 13.13
CA PHE A 15 -21.93 14.21 14.50
C PHE A 15 -23.31 14.56 15.08
N ARG A 16 -24.32 13.81 14.64
CA ARG A 16 -25.67 13.89 15.20
C ARG A 16 -25.61 13.68 16.72
N ARG A 17 -26.09 14.67 17.47
CA ARG A 17 -26.31 14.58 18.93
C ARG A 17 -27.07 13.29 19.24
N PRO A 18 -26.59 12.42 20.15
CA PRO A 18 -27.30 11.22 20.54
C PRO A 18 -28.70 11.59 21.05
N PRO A 19 -29.75 10.79 20.78
CA PRO A 19 -31.07 11.03 21.36
C PRO A 19 -30.98 11.13 22.88
N ASP A 20 -31.63 12.15 23.46
CA ASP A 20 -31.67 12.41 24.89
C ASP A 20 -32.41 11.27 25.63
N ALA A 21 -31.68 10.21 25.95
CA ALA A 21 -32.02 9.30 27.04
C ALA A 21 -30.85 9.37 28.04
N PRO A 22 -31.08 9.67 29.32
CA PRO A 22 -30.02 9.73 30.31
C PRO A 22 -29.59 8.31 30.68
N LEU A 23 -28.83 7.67 29.80
CA LEU A 23 -27.89 6.66 30.25
C LEU A 23 -26.89 7.38 31.16
N ALA A 24 -26.57 6.80 32.31
CA ALA A 24 -25.52 7.35 33.16
C ALA A 24 -24.28 7.59 32.27
N PRO A 25 -23.58 8.75 32.38
CA PRO A 25 -22.52 9.12 31.44
C PRO A 25 -21.48 8.02 31.19
N ARG A 26 -21.25 7.16 32.18
CA ARG A 26 -20.38 5.97 32.10
C ARG A 26 -20.90 4.90 31.14
N ASP A 27 -22.20 4.64 31.12
CA ASP A 27 -22.82 3.63 30.26
C ASP A 27 -22.86 4.07 28.80
N TYR A 28 -23.05 5.38 28.57
CA TYR A 28 -22.93 5.95 27.23
C TYR A 28 -21.50 5.83 26.68
N ILE A 29 -20.49 6.19 27.48
CA ILE A 29 -19.08 6.06 27.09
C ILE A 29 -18.71 4.60 26.80
N LYS A 30 -19.15 3.65 27.64
CA LYS A 30 -18.93 2.22 27.42
C LYS A 30 -19.54 1.74 26.10
N LYS A 31 -20.80 2.11 25.82
CA LYS A 31 -21.46 1.76 24.55
C LYS A 31 -20.75 2.36 23.34
N LEU A 32 -20.24 3.58 23.45
CA LEU A 32 -19.52 4.25 22.37
C LEU A 32 -18.18 3.55 22.07
N LEU A 33 -17.43 3.17 23.11
CA LEU A 33 -16.17 2.45 22.97
C LEU A 33 -16.39 1.06 22.38
N ALA A 34 -17.38 0.32 22.89
CA ALA A 34 -17.75 -0.99 22.34
C ALA A 34 -18.09 -0.91 20.85
N ARG A 35 -18.93 0.05 20.45
CA ARG A 35 -19.27 0.26 19.03
C ARG A 35 -18.04 0.61 18.18
N ARG A 36 -17.11 1.41 18.71
CA ARG A 36 -15.87 1.74 17.99
C ARG A 36 -15.00 0.49 17.77
N GLU A 37 -14.87 -0.34 18.79
CA GLU A 37 -14.11 -1.57 18.74
C GLU A 37 -14.73 -2.56 17.74
N GLU A 38 -16.05 -2.74 17.78
CA GLU A 38 -16.79 -3.52 16.78
C GLU A 38 -16.56 -3.01 15.35
N MET A 39 -16.64 -1.69 15.13
CA MET A 39 -16.39 -1.09 13.81
C MET A 39 -14.95 -1.32 13.34
N HIS A 40 -13.97 -1.23 14.26
CA HIS A 40 -12.57 -1.48 13.93
C HIS A 40 -12.32 -2.96 13.60
N HIS A 41 -12.90 -3.88 14.37
CA HIS A 41 -12.84 -5.31 14.09
C HIS A 41 -13.44 -5.61 12.72
N LEU A 42 -14.63 -5.09 12.42
CA LEU A 42 -15.28 -5.26 11.12
C LEU A 42 -14.42 -4.71 9.97
N ALA A 43 -13.84 -3.52 10.13
CA ALA A 43 -12.95 -2.95 9.12
C ALA A 43 -11.70 -3.84 8.91
N SER A 44 -11.09 -4.30 9.99
CA SER A 44 -9.90 -5.15 9.95
C SER A 44 -10.17 -6.49 9.28
N GLU A 45 -11.30 -7.14 9.59
CA GLU A 45 -11.74 -8.38 8.94
C GLU A 45 -11.97 -8.18 7.44
N ARG A 46 -12.62 -7.08 7.06
CA ARG A 46 -12.87 -6.76 5.64
C ARG A 46 -11.57 -6.50 4.88
N ILE A 47 -10.62 -5.79 5.49
CA ILE A 47 -9.29 -5.57 4.91
C ILE A 47 -8.53 -6.91 4.76
N GLY A 48 -8.61 -7.78 5.77
CA GLY A 48 -8.02 -9.12 5.72
C GLY A 48 -8.60 -9.94 4.56
N MET A 49 -9.93 -10.03 4.47
CA MET A 49 -10.59 -10.75 3.38
C MET A 49 -10.30 -10.16 2.00
N ALA A 50 -10.23 -8.84 1.87
CA ALA A 50 -9.87 -8.19 0.61
C ALA A 50 -8.41 -8.48 0.22
N SER A 51 -7.50 -8.50 1.20
CA SER A 51 -6.10 -8.86 1.01
C SER A 51 -5.94 -10.32 0.57
N GLU A 52 -6.69 -11.26 1.16
CA GLU A 52 -6.69 -12.67 0.76
C GLU A 52 -7.20 -12.85 -0.69
N LYS A 53 -8.30 -12.15 -1.04
CA LYS A 53 -8.82 -12.11 -2.43
C LYS A 53 -7.86 -11.47 -3.42
N MET A 54 -7.08 -10.49 -2.97
CA MET A 54 -6.02 -9.87 -3.78
C MET A 54 -4.89 -10.88 -4.02
N LYS A 55 -4.39 -11.51 -2.96
CA LYS A 55 -3.32 -12.50 -3.00
C LYS A 55 -3.68 -13.66 -3.93
N THR A 56 -4.83 -14.30 -3.71
CA THR A 56 -5.34 -15.39 -4.58
C THR A 56 -5.41 -15.00 -6.05
N ARG A 57 -5.85 -13.77 -6.37
CA ARG A 57 -5.84 -13.28 -7.76
C ARG A 57 -4.42 -13.05 -8.30
N CYS A 58 -3.51 -12.55 -7.49
CA CYS A 58 -2.11 -12.38 -7.86
C CYS A 58 -1.45 -13.74 -8.11
N ASP A 59 -1.62 -14.69 -7.20
CA ASP A 59 -1.08 -16.05 -7.30
C ASP A 59 -1.65 -16.80 -8.51
N ALA A 60 -2.95 -16.67 -8.78
CA ALA A 60 -3.58 -17.24 -9.98
C ALA A 60 -3.05 -16.64 -11.29
N ARG A 61 -2.53 -15.40 -11.26
CA ARG A 61 -1.92 -14.74 -12.42
C ARG A 61 -0.40 -14.91 -12.48
N ALA A 62 0.20 -15.44 -11.42
CA ALA A 62 1.63 -15.68 -11.37
C ALA A 62 1.93 -16.86 -12.31
N SER A 63 2.37 -16.54 -13.52
CA SER A 63 2.97 -17.53 -14.41
C SER A 63 4.41 -17.72 -13.96
N LEU A 64 4.79 -18.96 -13.69
CA LEU A 64 6.20 -19.33 -13.63
C LEU A 64 6.73 -19.24 -15.06
N HIS A 65 7.30 -18.09 -15.41
CA HIS A 65 7.94 -17.91 -16.70
C HIS A 65 9.38 -18.40 -16.59
N ASP A 66 9.68 -19.48 -17.29
CA ASP A 66 11.04 -19.94 -17.46
C ASP A 66 11.78 -18.97 -18.40
N PHE A 67 12.95 -18.51 -17.96
CA PHE A 67 13.86 -17.73 -18.79
C PHE A 67 14.81 -18.66 -19.53
N TYR A 68 14.93 -18.46 -20.84
CA TYR A 68 15.86 -19.18 -21.70
C TYR A 68 17.04 -18.30 -22.11
N GLU A 69 18.15 -18.95 -22.48
CA GLU A 69 19.32 -18.24 -23.01
C GLU A 69 18.94 -17.46 -24.28
N GLY A 70 19.28 -16.17 -24.32
CA GLY A 70 18.89 -15.25 -25.39
C GLY A 70 17.65 -14.40 -25.12
N ASP A 71 16.87 -14.67 -24.08
CA ASP A 71 15.69 -13.86 -23.75
C ASP A 71 16.05 -12.44 -23.32
N LYS A 72 15.24 -11.46 -23.74
CA LYS A 72 15.38 -10.06 -23.31
C LYS A 72 14.59 -9.81 -22.02
N VAL A 73 15.28 -9.33 -20.99
CA VAL A 73 14.75 -9.10 -19.65
C VAL A 73 15.12 -7.72 -19.09
N CYS A 74 14.19 -7.10 -18.38
CA CYS A 74 14.45 -5.88 -17.61
C CYS A 74 14.76 -6.23 -16.16
N LEU A 75 15.84 -5.69 -15.61
CA LEU A 75 16.23 -5.97 -14.22
C LEU A 75 15.47 -5.04 -13.26
N TRP A 76 14.74 -5.59 -12.30
CA TRP A 76 14.19 -4.80 -11.19
C TRP A 76 15.31 -4.44 -10.20
N ASN A 77 15.71 -3.17 -10.18
CA ASN A 77 16.74 -2.64 -9.30
C ASN A 77 16.28 -1.29 -8.71
N PRO A 78 15.43 -1.29 -7.67
CA PRO A 78 14.89 -0.08 -7.08
C PRO A 78 16.00 0.72 -6.38
N LYS A 79 16.58 1.68 -7.10
CA LYS A 79 17.62 2.58 -6.61
C LYS A 79 17.04 3.93 -6.26
N ARG A 80 17.32 4.40 -5.05
CA ARG A 80 16.89 5.72 -4.60
C ARG A 80 17.92 6.78 -5.00
N HIS A 81 17.49 7.75 -5.79
CA HIS A 81 18.28 8.93 -6.13
C HIS A 81 17.90 10.11 -5.22
N LYS A 82 18.90 10.81 -4.68
CA LYS A 82 18.66 12.03 -3.90
C LYS A 82 18.08 13.12 -4.82
N GLY A 83 17.13 13.91 -4.33
CA GLY A 83 16.51 15.00 -5.07
C GLY A 83 15.35 14.60 -6.00
N LEU A 84 15.04 13.30 -6.13
CA LEU A 84 13.90 12.81 -6.89
C LEU A 84 12.91 12.09 -5.98
N SER A 85 11.61 12.32 -6.18
CA SER A 85 10.56 11.57 -5.50
C SER A 85 10.61 10.09 -5.92
N PRO A 86 10.45 9.11 -5.00
CA PRO A 86 10.45 7.70 -5.34
C PRO A 86 9.42 7.30 -6.42
N LYS A 87 8.31 8.05 -6.55
CA LYS A 87 7.30 7.81 -7.58
C LYS A 87 7.74 8.21 -8.99
N LEU A 88 8.74 9.10 -9.09
CA LEU A 88 9.29 9.58 -10.36
C LEU A 88 10.58 8.83 -10.75
N GLN A 89 11.00 7.84 -9.95
CA GLN A 89 12.17 7.04 -10.23
C GLN A 89 11.77 5.76 -10.96
N THR A 90 12.54 5.39 -11.99
CA THR A 90 12.39 4.11 -12.68
C THR A 90 13.15 3.04 -11.92
N ASN A 91 12.44 2.00 -11.46
CA ASN A 91 13.04 0.85 -10.78
C ASN A 91 13.53 -0.23 -11.76
N TRP A 92 13.30 -0.08 -13.06
CA TRP A 92 13.69 -1.04 -14.09
C TRP A 92 14.98 -0.58 -14.77
N GLU A 93 15.99 -1.46 -14.79
CA GLU A 93 17.27 -1.26 -15.49
C GLU A 93 17.29 -2.00 -16.82
N GLY A 94 17.15 -1.25 -17.92
CA GLY A 94 17.57 -1.55 -19.31
C GLY A 94 17.10 -2.87 -19.94
N SER A 95 17.35 -3.03 -21.24
CA SER A 95 17.19 -4.33 -21.91
C SER A 95 18.44 -5.17 -21.69
N ASN A 96 18.34 -6.21 -20.88
CA ASN A 96 19.41 -7.18 -20.65
C ASN A 96 19.09 -8.46 -21.40
N THR A 97 20.11 -9.25 -21.71
CA THR A 97 19.94 -10.57 -22.35
C THR A 97 20.32 -11.66 -21.37
N VAL A 98 19.53 -12.73 -21.29
CA VAL A 98 19.85 -13.90 -20.49
C VAL A 98 21.01 -14.66 -21.14
N LEU A 99 22.10 -14.87 -20.40
CA LEU A 99 23.27 -15.65 -20.85
C LEU A 99 23.12 -17.12 -20.52
N LYS A 100 22.85 -17.41 -19.25
CA LYS A 100 22.80 -18.76 -18.73
C LYS A 100 21.88 -18.85 -17.53
N ARG A 101 21.07 -19.91 -17.49
CA ARG A 101 20.29 -20.26 -16.31
C ARG A 101 21.16 -21.08 -15.35
N LEU A 102 21.28 -20.63 -14.11
CA LEU A 102 21.95 -21.40 -13.06
C LEU A 102 20.96 -22.28 -12.31
N ASN A 103 19.86 -21.68 -11.85
CA ASN A 103 18.77 -22.33 -11.12
C ASN A 103 17.41 -21.85 -11.65
N GLU A 104 16.31 -22.36 -11.09
CA GLU A 104 14.97 -21.91 -11.45
C GLU A 104 14.77 -20.40 -11.27
N VAL A 105 15.40 -19.83 -10.25
CA VAL A 105 15.28 -18.42 -9.85
C VAL A 105 16.52 -17.59 -10.21
N VAL A 106 17.68 -18.23 -10.42
CA VAL A 106 18.97 -17.54 -10.61
C VAL A 106 19.43 -17.64 -12.05
N VAL A 107 19.57 -16.47 -12.68
CA VAL A 107 19.91 -16.33 -14.10
C VAL A 107 21.06 -15.33 -14.24
N TRP A 108 22.04 -15.66 -15.08
CA TRP A 108 23.07 -14.73 -15.50
C TRP A 108 22.56 -13.88 -16.65
N ILE A 109 22.71 -12.56 -16.51
CA ILE A 109 22.28 -11.59 -17.51
C ILE A 109 23.47 -10.78 -18.02
N GLN A 110 23.46 -10.49 -19.30
CA GLN A 110 24.38 -9.54 -19.94
C GLN A 110 23.68 -8.20 -20.06
N LYS A 111 24.31 -7.17 -19.51
CA LYS A 111 23.86 -5.79 -19.70
C LYS A 111 24.20 -5.34 -21.12
N SER A 112 23.22 -4.84 -21.85
CA SER A 112 23.52 -4.11 -23.09
C SER A 112 24.19 -2.79 -22.72
N LEU A 113 25.20 -2.40 -23.50
CA LEU A 113 25.75 -1.05 -23.47
C LEU A 113 24.78 -0.13 -24.22
N GLU A 114 23.55 0.01 -23.72
CA GLU A 114 22.67 1.09 -24.18
C GLU A 114 23.20 2.37 -23.53
N ASN A 115 23.92 3.13 -24.35
CA ASN A 115 24.56 4.39 -23.99
C ASN A 115 23.57 5.30 -23.25
N ARG A 116 23.91 5.64 -22.01
CA ARG A 116 23.31 6.76 -21.29
C ARG A 116 23.74 8.06 -21.97
N THR A 117 23.00 8.48 -22.99
CA THR A 117 22.97 9.89 -23.44
C THR A 117 22.21 10.75 -22.44
#